data_AF-A0A3M2EHW7-F1
#
_entry.id   AF-A0A3M2EHW7-F1
#
_cell.length_a   1.000
_cell.length_b   1.000
_cell.length_c   1.000
_cell.angle_alpha   90.00
_cell.angle_beta   90.00
_cell.angle_gamma   90.00
#
_symmetry.space_group_name_H-M   'P 1'
#
loop_
_entity.id
_entity.type
_entity.pdbx_description
1 polymer ?
#
loop_
_entity_poly.entity_id
_entity_poly.type
_entity_poly.pdbx_seq_one_letter_code
_entity_poly.pdbx_strand_id
1 'polypeptide(L)'
;MRAAVPSYMRDLEQAPPGHRFGIYFAGWTEGWRLADKQKQQALAGIRLGTGDHARLDALIARQQEQAGKLGDALFSIVAKSTAPFVTGMGYEHPLENGFAFLNPYGLPYLPGASIKGVLRDAARDVGIEDAVADRLFGSSNAEDDARRGALNFWDAFPQGKLMVEIMTPHHSGYLQNGGTPHDSEKPNPIPFLAVAPGARFHFFVQQIGDVGDCDWREVLAQCFQHAFDWLGFGAKTAVGYGAMSEDPAEVERRKRAEAARKRAEEKARRQAEEERKAREAEARRQAELAAMPAHQRALELAKEELERLIPCMRSGGDYGPLRHVVKELIANAQGWDATARREVADWLEQSLTALKNGWRHPDLNAKKRKQWEKKQRDALEKLRHD
;
A
#
# COMPACT_ATOMS: atom_id res chain seq x y z
N MET A 1 -39.97 -6.08 -35.76
CA MET A 1 -38.63 -5.98 -36.39
C MET A 1 -38.14 -4.54 -36.24
N ARG A 2 -36.85 -4.21 -36.28
CA ARG A 2 -35.73 -4.45 -35.35
C ARG A 2 -34.90 -3.16 -35.44
N ALA A 3 -34.05 -2.82 -34.47
CA ALA A 3 -33.03 -1.78 -34.70
C ALA A 3 -32.30 -2.05 -36.03
N ALA A 4 -31.64 -1.04 -36.63
CA ALA A 4 -30.84 -1.24 -37.85
C ALA A 4 -29.60 -2.11 -37.56
N VAL A 5 -29.83 -3.42 -37.37
CA VAL A 5 -28.83 -4.40 -36.99
C VAL A 5 -28.24 -5.00 -38.27
N PRO A 6 -26.92 -4.92 -38.47
CA PRO A 6 -26.28 -5.49 -39.64
C PRO A 6 -26.57 -7.00 -39.76
N SER A 7 -26.74 -7.49 -40.99
CA SER A 7 -27.07 -8.90 -41.26
C SER A 7 -26.03 -9.90 -40.75
N TYR A 8 -24.78 -9.47 -40.57
CA TYR A 8 -23.72 -10.29 -39.98
C TYR A 8 -23.84 -10.45 -38.46
N MET A 9 -24.56 -9.57 -37.77
CA MET A 9 -24.78 -9.62 -36.33
C MET A 9 -25.95 -10.56 -36.03
N ARG A 10 -25.67 -11.86 -36.01
CA ARG A 10 -26.67 -12.92 -35.81
C ARG A 10 -27.21 -12.96 -34.38
N ASP A 11 -26.39 -12.57 -33.41
CA ASP A 11 -26.73 -12.53 -31.99
C ASP A 11 -26.42 -11.14 -31.42
N LEU A 12 -27.48 -10.39 -31.11
CA LEU A 12 -27.39 -9.06 -30.53
C LEU A 12 -26.81 -9.07 -29.12
N GLU A 13 -26.95 -10.17 -28.36
CA GLU A 13 -26.41 -10.24 -27.00
C GLU A 13 -24.87 -10.21 -26.99
N GLN A 14 -24.23 -10.56 -28.11
CA GLN A 14 -22.78 -10.46 -28.29
C GLN A 14 -22.30 -9.03 -28.59
N ALA A 15 -23.21 -8.12 -28.92
CA ALA A 15 -22.87 -6.73 -29.16
C ALA A 15 -22.56 -6.01 -27.83
N PRO A 16 -21.58 -5.09 -27.82
CA PRO A 16 -21.29 -4.25 -26.67
C PRO A 16 -22.54 -3.60 -26.07
N PRO A 17 -22.65 -3.51 -24.73
CA PRO A 17 -23.84 -2.96 -24.07
C PRO A 17 -24.18 -1.54 -24.55
N GLY A 18 -23.18 -0.68 -24.70
CA GLY A 18 -23.36 0.66 -25.25
C GLY A 18 -23.91 0.68 -26.68
N HIS A 19 -23.55 -0.28 -27.53
CA HIS A 19 -24.15 -0.39 -28.87
C HIS A 19 -25.59 -0.90 -28.80
N ARG A 20 -25.91 -1.82 -27.89
CA ARG A 20 -27.31 -2.26 -27.65
C ARG A 20 -28.18 -1.14 -27.09
N PHE A 21 -27.60 -0.23 -26.30
CA PHE A 21 -28.28 0.96 -25.79
C PHE A 21 -28.45 2.01 -26.89
N GLY A 22 -27.41 2.35 -27.65
CA GLY A 22 -27.49 3.34 -28.72
C GLY A 22 -27.90 2.76 -30.08
N ILE A 23 -26.90 2.37 -30.87
CA ILE A 23 -27.03 2.04 -32.31
C ILE A 23 -28.07 0.96 -32.58
N TYR A 24 -28.10 -0.08 -31.74
CA TYR A 24 -28.96 -1.25 -31.90
C TYR A 24 -30.14 -1.26 -30.92
N PHE A 25 -30.59 -0.09 -30.48
CA PHE A 25 -31.67 0.05 -29.52
C PHE A 25 -32.95 -0.69 -29.97
N ALA A 26 -33.33 -1.74 -29.23
CA ALA A 26 -34.40 -2.63 -29.64
C ALA A 26 -35.83 -2.07 -29.44
N GLY A 27 -35.97 -0.83 -28.96
CA GLY A 27 -37.27 -0.21 -28.65
C GLY A 27 -38.04 0.35 -29.85
N TRP A 28 -37.47 0.32 -31.05
CA TRP A 28 -38.11 0.80 -32.28
C TRP A 28 -39.18 -0.16 -32.81
N THR A 29 -40.33 0.39 -33.20
CA THR A 29 -41.36 -0.29 -34.02
C THR A 29 -40.95 -0.30 -35.50
N GLU A 30 -41.68 -1.07 -36.32
CA GLU A 30 -41.47 -1.15 -37.78
C GLU A 30 -41.69 0.20 -38.51
N GLY A 31 -42.42 1.13 -37.90
CA GLY A 31 -42.61 2.49 -38.41
C GLY A 31 -41.65 3.53 -37.84
N TRP A 32 -40.53 3.12 -37.22
CA TRP A 32 -39.57 4.03 -36.54
C TRP A 32 -40.21 4.90 -35.47
N ARG A 33 -41.15 4.33 -34.71
CA ARG A 33 -41.76 4.94 -33.53
C ARG A 33 -41.41 4.16 -32.28
N LEU A 34 -41.32 4.83 -31.14
CA LEU A 34 -41.07 4.19 -29.86
C LEU A 34 -42.40 3.96 -29.12
N ALA A 35 -42.77 2.69 -28.88
CA ALA A 35 -43.94 2.37 -28.04
C ALA A 35 -43.53 2.13 -26.58
N ASP A 36 -44.30 2.62 -25.60
CA ASP A 36 -43.87 2.64 -24.20
C ASP A 36 -43.53 1.27 -23.62
N LYS A 37 -44.32 0.23 -23.93
CA LYS A 37 -44.01 -1.15 -23.52
C LYS A 37 -42.70 -1.66 -24.12
N GLN A 38 -42.39 -1.28 -25.36
CA GLN A 38 -41.16 -1.71 -26.04
C GLN A 38 -39.93 -0.95 -25.52
N LYS A 39 -40.07 0.34 -25.18
CA LYS A 39 -39.01 1.13 -24.51
C LYS A 39 -38.57 0.46 -23.21
N GLN A 40 -39.54 0.13 -22.34
CA GLN A 40 -39.27 -0.49 -21.04
C GLN A 40 -38.63 -1.87 -21.19
N GLN A 41 -39.14 -2.71 -22.10
CA GLN A 41 -38.57 -4.03 -22.37
C GLN A 41 -37.15 -3.95 -22.94
N ALA A 42 -36.91 -3.03 -23.87
CA ALA A 42 -35.59 -2.84 -24.48
C ALA A 42 -34.56 -2.42 -23.42
N LEU A 43 -34.89 -1.45 -22.57
CA LEU A 43 -34.02 -1.02 -21.47
C LEU A 43 -33.77 -2.12 -20.44
N ALA A 44 -34.81 -2.84 -20.03
CA ALA A 44 -34.67 -3.94 -19.07
C ALA A 44 -33.76 -5.07 -19.59
N GLY A 45 -33.67 -5.22 -20.92
CA GLY A 45 -32.76 -6.18 -21.56
C GLY A 45 -31.29 -5.74 -21.61
N ILE A 46 -31.00 -4.46 -21.34
CA ILE A 46 -29.63 -3.93 -21.40
C ILE A 46 -28.93 -4.21 -20.08
N ARG A 47 -27.96 -5.14 -20.16
CA ARG A 47 -27.18 -5.63 -19.03
C ARG A 47 -25.73 -5.86 -19.44
N LEU A 48 -24.82 -5.77 -18.48
CA LEU A 48 -23.45 -6.24 -18.65
C LEU A 48 -23.44 -7.78 -18.57
N GLY A 49 -22.95 -8.45 -19.60
CA GLY A 49 -22.74 -9.90 -19.61
C GLY A 49 -21.42 -10.31 -18.95
N THR A 50 -21.18 -11.61 -18.79
CA THR A 50 -19.92 -12.12 -18.21
C THR A 50 -18.69 -11.63 -18.97
N GLY A 51 -18.75 -11.59 -20.31
CA GLY A 51 -17.66 -11.07 -21.14
C GLY A 51 -17.43 -9.56 -20.95
N ASP A 52 -18.48 -8.79 -20.68
CA ASP A 52 -18.35 -7.35 -20.42
C ASP A 52 -17.68 -7.09 -19.08
N HIS A 53 -18.07 -7.83 -18.02
CA HIS A 53 -17.42 -7.77 -16.71
C HIS A 53 -15.94 -8.19 -16.83
N ALA A 54 -15.63 -9.26 -17.54
CA ALA A 54 -14.25 -9.69 -17.75
C ALA A 54 -13.40 -8.64 -18.48
N ARG A 55 -13.95 -7.96 -19.48
CA ARG A 55 -13.26 -6.85 -20.18
C ARG A 55 -13.09 -5.64 -19.27
N LEU A 56 -14.09 -5.31 -18.47
CA LEU A 56 -14.05 -4.22 -17.49
C LEU A 56 -12.96 -4.48 -16.44
N ASP A 57 -12.93 -5.68 -15.86
CA ASP A 57 -11.92 -6.10 -14.89
C ASP A 57 -10.52 -6.08 -15.50
N ALA A 58 -10.35 -6.56 -16.74
CA ALA A 58 -9.08 -6.53 -17.44
C ALA A 58 -8.59 -5.10 -17.74
N LEU A 59 -9.51 -4.18 -18.06
CA LEU A 59 -9.21 -2.76 -18.27
C LEU A 59 -8.75 -2.09 -16.98
N ILE A 60 -9.45 -2.35 -15.87
CA ILE A 60 -9.13 -1.81 -14.55
C ILE A 60 -7.80 -2.38 -14.04
N ALA A 61 -7.56 -3.68 -14.21
CA ALA A 61 -6.28 -4.30 -13.85
C ALA A 61 -5.11 -3.64 -14.60
N ARG A 62 -5.30 -3.31 -15.90
CA ARG A 62 -4.30 -2.59 -16.69
C ARG A 62 -4.08 -1.16 -16.16
N GLN A 63 -5.15 -0.43 -15.82
CA GLN A 63 -5.02 0.90 -15.21
C GLN A 63 -4.26 0.82 -13.89
N GLN A 64 -4.56 -0.15 -13.03
CA GLN A 64 -3.87 -0.37 -11.75
C GLN A 64 -2.39 -0.70 -11.94
N GLU A 65 -2.03 -1.52 -12.94
CA GLU A 65 -0.63 -1.83 -13.23
C GLU A 65 0.13 -0.59 -13.73
N GLN A 66 -0.48 0.22 -14.60
CA GLN A 66 0.11 1.46 -15.07
C GLN A 66 0.25 2.48 -13.93
N ALA A 67 -0.78 2.60 -13.09
CA ALA A 67 -0.76 3.41 -11.89
C ALA A 67 0.39 3.03 -10.95
N GLY A 68 0.59 1.73 -10.71
CA GLY A 68 1.67 1.22 -9.86
C GLY A 68 3.09 1.61 -10.31
N LYS A 69 3.29 1.94 -11.60
CA LYS A 69 4.58 2.36 -12.15
C LYS A 69 4.87 3.85 -11.96
N LEU A 70 3.88 4.66 -11.56
CA LEU A 70 4.01 6.12 -11.44
C LEU A 70 4.51 6.59 -10.07
N GLY A 71 4.49 5.73 -9.04
CA GLY A 71 5.01 6.05 -7.70
C GLY A 71 4.47 7.39 -7.15
N ASP A 72 5.39 8.27 -6.76
CA ASP A 72 5.07 9.57 -6.14
C ASP A 72 4.46 10.60 -7.11
N ALA A 73 4.31 10.27 -8.40
CA ALA A 73 3.54 11.10 -9.34
C ALA A 73 2.04 10.76 -9.39
N LEU A 74 1.55 9.79 -8.59
CA LEU A 74 0.15 9.36 -8.62
C LEU A 74 -0.58 9.47 -7.28
N PHE A 75 -1.74 10.15 -7.29
CA PHE A 75 -2.77 10.02 -6.26
C PHE A 75 -3.82 8.98 -6.70
N SER A 76 -4.21 8.10 -5.79
CA SER A 76 -5.24 7.09 -6.06
C SER A 76 -6.19 6.94 -4.89
N ILE A 77 -7.48 6.83 -5.18
CA ILE A 77 -8.51 6.51 -4.19
C ILE A 77 -9.52 5.53 -4.80
N VAL A 78 -9.98 4.59 -3.97
CA VAL A 78 -11.00 3.62 -4.37
C VAL A 78 -12.28 3.97 -3.63
N ALA A 79 -13.37 4.10 -4.38
CA ALA A 79 -14.67 4.44 -3.81
C ALA A 79 -15.72 3.39 -4.17
N LYS A 80 -16.82 3.42 -3.43
CA LYS A 80 -18.02 2.64 -3.70
C LYS A 80 -19.21 3.57 -3.80
N SER A 81 -20.06 3.39 -4.82
CA SER A 81 -21.30 4.15 -4.92
C SER A 81 -22.28 3.75 -3.82
N THR A 82 -22.85 4.74 -3.14
CA THR A 82 -23.88 4.55 -2.11
C THR A 82 -25.28 4.78 -2.67
N ALA A 83 -25.37 5.44 -3.83
CA ALA A 83 -26.60 5.70 -4.59
C ALA A 83 -26.44 5.23 -6.06
N PRO A 84 -27.53 5.20 -6.86
CA PRO A 84 -27.42 4.94 -8.29
C PRO A 84 -26.53 5.99 -8.97
N PHE A 85 -25.68 5.55 -9.89
CA PHE A 85 -24.75 6.41 -10.60
C PHE A 85 -25.18 6.59 -12.06
N VAL A 86 -25.21 7.83 -12.54
CA VAL A 86 -25.61 8.18 -13.90
C VAL A 86 -24.56 9.10 -14.51
N THR A 87 -24.27 8.91 -15.79
CA THR A 87 -23.27 9.66 -16.55
C THR A 87 -23.78 9.87 -17.97
N GLY A 88 -23.42 10.99 -18.60
CA GLY A 88 -23.76 11.23 -20.01
C GLY A 88 -25.25 11.42 -20.31
N MET A 89 -26.07 11.93 -19.38
CA MET A 89 -27.50 12.17 -19.64
C MET A 89 -27.76 13.15 -20.80
N GLY A 90 -26.80 14.03 -21.11
CA GLY A 90 -26.89 14.96 -22.23
C GLY A 90 -26.57 14.33 -23.60
N TYR A 91 -26.23 13.05 -23.66
CA TYR A 91 -26.02 12.37 -24.95
C TYR A 91 -27.36 12.07 -25.64
N GLU A 92 -27.36 12.26 -26.95
CA GLU A 92 -28.52 11.94 -27.78
C GLU A 92 -28.85 10.45 -27.67
N HIS A 93 -30.10 10.19 -27.36
CA HIS A 93 -30.62 8.84 -27.25
C HIS A 93 -32.11 8.83 -27.58
N PRO A 94 -32.66 7.74 -28.17
CA PRO A 94 -34.08 7.66 -28.49
C PRO A 94 -35.03 7.91 -27.30
N LEU A 95 -34.55 7.74 -26.08
CA LEU A 95 -35.32 7.98 -24.84
C LEU A 95 -35.03 9.34 -24.18
N GLU A 96 -34.45 10.28 -24.93
CA GLU A 96 -34.03 11.63 -24.51
C GLU A 96 -32.88 11.66 -23.50
N ASN A 97 -32.77 10.66 -22.64
CA ASN A 97 -31.69 10.52 -21.68
C ASN A 97 -30.65 9.51 -22.17
N GLY A 98 -29.47 10.02 -22.50
CA GLY A 98 -28.31 9.21 -22.85
C GLY A 98 -27.61 8.58 -21.65
N PHE A 99 -26.59 7.78 -21.96
CA PHE A 99 -25.68 7.20 -20.96
C PHE A 99 -24.26 7.13 -21.55
N ALA A 100 -23.24 7.47 -20.76
CA ALA A 100 -21.86 7.45 -21.23
C ALA A 100 -21.29 6.03 -21.28
N PHE A 101 -20.96 5.59 -22.49
CA PHE A 101 -20.25 4.35 -22.76
C PHE A 101 -18.93 4.61 -23.49
N LEU A 102 -17.89 3.87 -23.11
CA LEU A 102 -16.60 3.91 -23.78
C LEU A 102 -16.71 3.21 -25.14
N ASN A 103 -16.78 3.98 -26.21
CA ASN A 103 -16.82 3.44 -27.57
C ASN A 103 -15.42 2.99 -28.04
N PRO A 104 -15.31 1.88 -28.79
CA PRO A 104 -16.37 0.99 -29.28
C PRO A 104 -16.73 -0.16 -28.31
N TYR A 105 -16.16 -0.20 -27.10
CA TYR A 105 -16.28 -1.33 -26.17
C TYR A 105 -17.63 -1.40 -25.44
N GLY A 106 -18.40 -0.30 -25.44
CA GLY A 106 -19.73 -0.23 -24.83
C GLY A 106 -19.72 -0.42 -23.32
N LEU A 107 -18.60 -0.15 -22.64
CA LEU A 107 -18.47 -0.25 -21.19
C LEU A 107 -18.86 1.08 -20.51
N PRO A 108 -19.60 1.06 -19.40
CA PRO A 108 -19.94 2.28 -18.67
C PRO A 108 -18.66 2.95 -18.16
N TYR A 109 -18.60 4.28 -18.18
CA TYR A 109 -17.45 5.03 -17.66
C TYR A 109 -17.84 6.43 -17.18
N LEU A 110 -17.08 6.93 -16.21
CA LEU A 110 -17.10 8.31 -15.77
C LEU A 110 -15.90 9.03 -16.40
N PRO A 111 -16.12 10.04 -17.27
CA PRO A 111 -15.03 10.76 -17.90
C PRO A 111 -14.11 11.46 -16.88
N GLY A 112 -12.81 11.42 -17.12
CA GLY A 112 -11.80 12.13 -16.33
C GLY A 112 -12.05 13.64 -16.26
N ALA A 113 -12.60 14.22 -17.32
CA ALA A 113 -13.02 15.62 -17.34
C ALA A 113 -14.16 15.91 -16.34
N SER A 114 -15.11 14.98 -16.16
CA SER A 114 -16.18 15.12 -15.16
C SER A 114 -15.62 15.02 -13.74
N ILE A 115 -14.67 14.11 -13.51
CA ILE A 115 -13.97 13.98 -12.22
C ILE A 115 -13.22 15.27 -11.90
N LYS A 116 -12.46 15.78 -12.86
CA LYS A 116 -11.75 17.06 -12.77
C LYS A 116 -12.68 18.22 -12.41
N GLY A 117 -13.84 18.30 -13.07
CA GLY A 117 -14.85 19.34 -12.81
C GLY A 117 -15.33 19.31 -11.36
N VAL A 118 -15.79 18.15 -10.89
CA VAL A 118 -16.27 17.97 -9.51
C VAL A 118 -15.19 18.32 -8.49
N LEU A 119 -13.95 17.87 -8.71
CA LEU A 119 -12.85 18.15 -7.78
C LEU A 119 -12.38 19.61 -7.81
N ARG A 120 -12.53 20.30 -8.95
CA ARG A 120 -12.26 21.74 -9.03
C ARG A 120 -13.32 22.54 -8.28
N ASP A 121 -14.59 22.13 -8.36
CA ASP A 121 -15.67 22.75 -7.58
C ASP A 121 -15.48 22.46 -6.08
N ALA A 122 -15.14 21.22 -5.71
CA ALA A 122 -14.79 20.86 -4.35
C ALA A 122 -13.63 21.68 -3.79
N ALA A 123 -12.60 21.96 -4.61
CA ALA A 123 -11.48 22.80 -4.21
C ALA A 123 -11.92 24.22 -3.82
N ARG A 124 -12.90 24.78 -4.53
CA ARG A 124 -13.48 26.10 -4.19
C ARG A 124 -14.26 26.04 -2.89
N ASP A 125 -15.09 25.01 -2.71
CA ASP A 125 -15.92 24.85 -1.51
C ASP A 125 -15.10 24.68 -0.22
N VAL A 126 -13.99 23.93 -0.28
CA VAL A 126 -13.09 23.74 0.86
C VAL A 126 -12.12 24.91 1.07
N GLY A 127 -12.15 25.93 0.21
CA GLY A 127 -11.36 27.15 0.34
C GLY A 127 -9.91 27.05 -0.12
N ILE A 128 -9.60 26.18 -1.09
CA ILE A 128 -8.29 26.17 -1.75
C ILE A 128 -8.12 27.48 -2.53
N GLU A 129 -6.97 28.13 -2.36
CA GLU A 129 -6.65 29.37 -3.07
C GLU A 129 -6.73 29.21 -4.59
N ASP A 130 -7.38 30.17 -5.27
CA ASP A 130 -7.58 30.13 -6.72
C ASP A 130 -6.28 29.94 -7.51
N ALA A 131 -5.17 30.55 -7.06
CA ALA A 131 -3.87 30.37 -7.70
C ALA A 131 -3.36 28.92 -7.64
N VAL A 132 -3.61 28.23 -6.53
CA VAL A 132 -3.27 26.80 -6.36
C VAL A 132 -4.24 25.94 -7.18
N ALA A 133 -5.54 26.21 -7.10
CA ALA A 133 -6.55 25.50 -7.89
C ALA A 133 -6.28 25.62 -9.40
N ASP A 134 -6.01 26.82 -9.90
CA ASP A 134 -5.69 27.04 -11.31
C ASP A 134 -4.35 26.41 -11.72
N ARG A 135 -3.35 26.31 -10.83
CA ARG A 135 -2.13 25.54 -11.11
C ARG A 135 -2.44 24.06 -11.27
N LEU A 136 -3.22 23.47 -10.36
CA LEU A 136 -3.50 22.04 -10.35
C LEU A 136 -4.48 21.64 -11.47
N PHE A 137 -5.56 22.37 -11.63
CA PHE A 137 -6.66 22.08 -12.55
C PHE A 137 -6.56 22.84 -13.88
N GLY A 138 -5.78 23.92 -13.97
CA GLY A 138 -5.70 24.81 -15.13
C GLY A 138 -6.67 25.99 -15.04
N SER A 139 -6.30 27.11 -15.67
CA SER A 139 -7.12 28.32 -15.78
C SER A 139 -7.70 28.45 -17.20
N SER A 140 -8.93 28.98 -17.28
CA SER A 140 -9.60 29.31 -18.54
C SER A 140 -10.06 30.78 -18.56
N ASN A 141 -9.58 31.60 -17.64
CA ASN A 141 -9.98 32.99 -17.52
C ASN A 141 -9.16 33.81 -18.54
N ALA A 142 -9.83 34.23 -19.63
CA ALA A 142 -9.33 34.97 -20.80
C ALA A 142 -8.58 34.13 -21.86
N GLU A 143 -8.90 34.40 -23.13
CA GLU A 143 -8.37 33.69 -24.32
C GLU A 143 -6.83 33.70 -24.42
N ASP A 144 -6.18 34.68 -23.78
CA ASP A 144 -4.72 34.86 -23.81
C ASP A 144 -3.96 34.37 -22.54
N ASP A 145 -4.65 33.86 -21.51
CA ASP A 145 -4.02 33.37 -20.25
C ASP A 145 -4.51 31.96 -19.85
N ALA A 146 -4.86 31.15 -20.86
CA ALA A 146 -5.22 29.76 -20.67
C ALA A 146 -3.97 28.94 -20.26
N ARG A 147 -3.98 28.42 -19.03
CA ARG A 147 -2.87 27.60 -18.51
C ARG A 147 -3.31 26.17 -18.33
N ARG A 148 -2.49 25.24 -18.83
CA ARG A 148 -2.68 23.81 -18.60
C ARG A 148 -2.46 23.50 -17.12
N GLY A 149 -3.38 22.75 -16.52
CA GLY A 149 -3.22 22.24 -15.16
C GLY A 149 -2.10 21.20 -15.03
N ALA A 150 -1.50 21.14 -13.86
CA ALA A 150 -0.43 20.20 -13.51
C ALA A 150 -0.91 18.76 -13.29
N LEU A 151 -2.23 18.53 -13.20
CA LEU A 151 -2.82 17.23 -12.93
C LEU A 151 -3.61 16.68 -14.14
N ASN A 152 -3.47 15.38 -14.38
CA ASN A 152 -4.21 14.59 -15.36
C ASN A 152 -5.17 13.63 -14.64
N PHE A 153 -6.44 13.68 -14.98
CA PHE A 153 -7.51 12.90 -14.34
C PHE A 153 -7.92 11.77 -15.28
N TRP A 154 -7.74 10.53 -14.84
CA TRP A 154 -8.06 9.38 -15.68
C TRP A 154 -9.57 9.10 -15.65
N ASP A 155 -10.07 8.49 -16.72
CA ASP A 155 -11.43 7.94 -16.73
C ASP A 155 -11.58 6.85 -15.65
N ALA A 156 -12.72 6.84 -14.97
CA ALA A 156 -13.06 5.83 -13.98
C ALA A 156 -14.11 4.87 -14.53
N PHE A 157 -13.95 3.58 -14.24
CA PHE A 157 -14.80 2.52 -14.75
C PHE A 157 -15.60 1.86 -13.61
N PRO A 158 -16.94 2.04 -13.55
CA PRO A 158 -17.77 1.45 -12.50
C PRO A 158 -17.85 -0.07 -12.61
N GLN A 159 -17.27 -0.79 -11.64
CA GLN A 159 -17.48 -2.24 -11.46
C GLN A 159 -18.81 -2.48 -10.75
N GLY A 160 -19.89 -2.55 -11.53
CA GLY A 160 -21.24 -2.74 -11.02
C GLY A 160 -22.18 -3.31 -12.07
N LYS A 161 -23.48 -3.28 -11.77
CA LYS A 161 -24.54 -3.71 -12.68
C LYS A 161 -25.25 -2.50 -13.26
N LEU A 162 -25.67 -2.59 -14.50
CA LEU A 162 -26.62 -1.63 -15.08
C LEU A 162 -28.03 -1.90 -14.51
N MET A 163 -28.81 -0.84 -14.33
CA MET A 163 -30.21 -0.87 -13.93
C MET A 163 -31.00 0.20 -14.67
N VAL A 164 -32.32 0.04 -14.67
CA VAL A 164 -33.26 1.03 -15.22
C VAL A 164 -33.83 1.85 -14.07
N GLU A 165 -33.77 3.16 -14.22
CA GLU A 165 -34.40 4.15 -13.33
C GLU A 165 -35.49 4.91 -14.10
N ILE A 166 -36.41 5.54 -13.37
CA ILE A 166 -37.53 6.28 -13.96
C ILE A 166 -37.57 7.69 -13.37
N MET A 167 -37.53 8.71 -14.22
CA MET A 167 -37.89 10.08 -13.84
C MET A 167 -39.35 10.33 -14.24
N THR A 168 -40.09 11.10 -13.44
CA THR A 168 -41.48 11.43 -13.77
C THR A 168 -41.69 12.94 -13.63
N PRO A 169 -41.24 13.75 -14.61
CA PRO A 169 -41.58 15.17 -14.64
C PRO A 169 -43.10 15.37 -14.74
N HIS A 170 -43.59 16.42 -14.07
CA HIS A 170 -44.98 16.82 -14.09
C HIS A 170 -45.20 18.17 -14.78
N HIS A 171 -44.25 19.12 -14.78
CA HIS A 171 -44.47 20.49 -15.28
C HIS A 171 -43.95 20.75 -16.70
N SER A 172 -43.98 19.75 -17.58
CA SER A 172 -43.47 19.88 -18.96
C SER A 172 -44.26 20.92 -19.76
N GLY A 173 -45.57 21.04 -19.51
CA GLY A 173 -46.44 22.03 -20.14
C GLY A 173 -46.07 23.47 -19.77
N TYR A 174 -45.89 23.74 -18.47
CA TYR A 174 -45.42 25.03 -17.98
C TYR A 174 -44.02 25.39 -18.49
N LEU A 175 -43.04 24.49 -18.33
CA LEU A 175 -41.63 24.80 -18.58
C LEU A 175 -41.25 24.83 -20.06
N GLN A 176 -41.91 24.04 -20.92
CA GLN A 176 -41.51 23.89 -22.32
C GLN A 176 -42.57 24.39 -23.32
N ASN A 177 -43.84 24.45 -22.92
CA ASN A 177 -44.95 24.73 -23.84
C ASN A 177 -45.73 26.01 -23.50
N GLY A 178 -45.19 26.88 -22.63
CA GLY A 178 -45.80 28.17 -22.29
C GLY A 178 -47.13 28.05 -21.53
N GLY A 179 -47.35 26.91 -20.85
CA GLY A 179 -48.53 26.70 -20.00
C GLY A 179 -48.56 27.61 -18.77
N THR A 180 -49.61 27.51 -17.96
CA THR A 180 -49.68 28.19 -16.66
C THR A 180 -49.02 27.34 -15.56
N PRO A 181 -48.42 27.94 -14.53
CA PRO A 181 -47.83 27.18 -13.44
C PRO A 181 -48.93 26.54 -12.58
N HIS A 182 -49.09 25.22 -12.65
CA HIS A 182 -49.99 24.46 -11.79
C HIS A 182 -49.51 23.02 -11.58
N ASP A 183 -49.98 22.36 -10.51
CA ASP A 183 -49.57 21.01 -10.09
C ASP A 183 -50.56 19.90 -10.48
N SER A 184 -51.36 20.16 -11.51
CA SER A 184 -52.37 19.22 -12.02
C SER A 184 -52.06 18.69 -13.41
N GLU A 185 -50.82 18.89 -13.86
CA GLU A 185 -50.31 18.30 -15.10
C GLU A 185 -50.09 16.79 -14.95
N LYS A 186 -50.21 16.06 -16.07
CA LYS A 186 -50.07 14.59 -16.07
C LYS A 186 -48.60 14.19 -15.92
N PRO A 187 -48.27 13.22 -15.04
CA PRO A 187 -46.92 12.64 -14.99
C PRO A 187 -46.49 12.09 -16.34
N ASN A 188 -45.23 12.33 -16.73
CA ASN A 188 -44.61 11.71 -17.88
C ASN A 188 -43.42 10.82 -17.46
N PRO A 189 -43.62 9.50 -17.24
CA PRO A 189 -42.53 8.60 -16.84
C PRO A 189 -41.51 8.39 -17.98
N ILE A 190 -40.27 8.80 -17.77
CA ILE A 190 -39.17 8.65 -18.72
C ILE A 190 -38.12 7.69 -18.11
N PRO A 191 -38.02 6.46 -18.63
CA PRO A 191 -37.03 5.51 -18.15
C PRO A 191 -35.65 5.82 -18.73
N PHE A 192 -34.59 5.62 -17.94
CA PHE A 192 -33.20 5.84 -18.33
C PHE A 192 -32.27 4.83 -17.65
N LEU A 193 -31.03 4.73 -18.15
CA LEU A 193 -30.05 3.78 -17.63
C LEU A 193 -29.23 4.39 -16.50
N ALA A 194 -28.93 3.58 -15.49
CA ALA A 194 -28.02 3.91 -14.39
C ALA A 194 -27.12 2.71 -14.07
N VAL A 195 -26.05 2.95 -13.32
CA VAL A 195 -25.30 1.91 -12.61
C VAL A 195 -25.90 1.79 -11.20
N ALA A 196 -26.17 0.55 -10.79
CA ALA A 196 -26.75 0.25 -9.48
C ALA A 196 -25.82 0.67 -8.33
N PRO A 197 -26.38 0.99 -7.14
CA PRO A 197 -25.60 1.20 -5.92
C PRO A 197 -24.65 0.03 -5.62
N GLY A 198 -23.55 0.35 -4.97
CA GLY A 198 -22.52 -0.61 -4.58
C GLY A 198 -21.48 -0.90 -5.65
N ALA A 199 -21.48 -0.16 -6.77
CA ALA A 199 -20.45 -0.24 -7.79
C ALA A 199 -19.12 0.32 -7.27
N ARG A 200 -18.01 -0.33 -7.63
CA ARG A 200 -16.67 0.08 -7.22
C ARG A 200 -16.01 0.95 -8.29
N PHE A 201 -15.31 2.00 -7.88
CA PHE A 201 -14.61 2.94 -8.74
C PHE A 201 -13.15 3.05 -8.32
N HIS A 202 -12.25 3.05 -9.30
CA HIS A 202 -10.84 3.34 -9.11
C HIS A 202 -10.54 4.72 -9.70
N PHE A 203 -10.19 5.68 -8.85
CA PHE A 203 -9.81 7.03 -9.27
C PHE A 203 -8.29 7.16 -9.29
N PHE A 204 -7.77 7.71 -10.38
CA PHE A 204 -6.35 7.95 -10.58
C PHE A 204 -6.14 9.40 -11.04
N VAL A 205 -5.29 10.13 -10.31
CA VAL A 205 -4.88 11.49 -10.65
C VAL A 205 -3.37 11.53 -10.72
N GLN A 206 -2.85 11.80 -11.92
CA GLN A 206 -1.43 11.78 -12.22
C GLN A 206 -0.89 13.21 -12.29
N GLN A 207 0.21 13.47 -11.60
CA GLN A 207 1.01 14.68 -11.80
C GLN A 207 1.73 14.61 -13.16
N ILE A 208 1.48 15.61 -14.00
CA ILE A 208 2.03 15.75 -15.35
C ILE A 208 2.77 17.08 -15.54
N GLY A 209 2.79 17.94 -14.52
CA GLY A 209 3.42 19.25 -14.55
C GLY A 209 3.85 19.71 -13.15
N ASP A 210 4.23 20.98 -13.07
CA ASP A 210 4.69 21.60 -11.83
C ASP A 210 3.51 21.94 -10.90
N VAL A 211 3.53 21.37 -9.71
CA VAL A 211 2.53 21.59 -8.64
C VAL A 211 2.97 22.69 -7.67
N GLY A 212 4.19 23.24 -7.82
CA GLY A 212 4.80 24.19 -6.90
C GLY A 212 5.01 23.59 -5.51
N ASP A 213 5.02 24.47 -4.49
CA ASP A 213 5.25 24.07 -3.09
C ASP A 213 4.01 23.50 -2.38
N CYS A 214 2.91 23.28 -3.10
CA CYS A 214 1.68 22.77 -2.48
C CYS A 214 1.71 21.23 -2.35
N ASP A 215 1.14 20.72 -1.25
CA ASP A 215 0.86 19.29 -1.12
C ASP A 215 -0.42 18.96 -1.91
N TRP A 216 -0.26 18.81 -3.23
CA TRP A 216 -1.37 18.52 -4.13
C TRP A 216 -2.11 17.23 -3.80
N ARG A 217 -1.47 16.27 -3.13
CA ARG A 217 -2.10 15.01 -2.71
C ARG A 217 -3.04 15.24 -1.54
N GLU A 218 -2.63 16.06 -0.58
CA GLU A 218 -3.47 16.48 0.53
C GLU A 218 -4.65 17.33 0.04
N VAL A 219 -4.41 18.25 -0.91
CA VAL A 219 -5.49 19.00 -1.57
C VAL A 219 -6.49 18.05 -2.23
N LEU A 220 -6.02 17.07 -3.00
CA LEU A 220 -6.92 16.07 -3.61
C LEU A 220 -7.66 15.23 -2.56
N ALA A 221 -7.01 14.84 -1.46
CA ALA A 221 -7.66 14.09 -0.39
C ALA A 221 -8.84 14.89 0.20
N GLN A 222 -8.65 16.18 0.46
CA GLN A 222 -9.70 17.08 0.94
C GLN A 222 -10.82 17.26 -0.09
N CYS A 223 -10.47 17.49 -1.37
CA CYS A 223 -11.45 17.64 -2.44
C CYS A 223 -12.28 16.36 -2.64
N PHE A 224 -11.66 15.18 -2.60
CA PHE A 224 -12.37 13.90 -2.72
C PHE A 224 -13.29 13.66 -1.53
N GLN A 225 -12.83 13.95 -0.31
CA GLN A 225 -13.67 13.82 0.88
C GLN A 225 -14.90 14.73 0.78
N HIS A 226 -14.71 16.00 0.42
CA HIS A 226 -15.82 16.93 0.22
C HIS A 226 -16.75 16.49 -0.90
N ALA A 227 -16.20 15.99 -2.02
CA ALA A 227 -17.00 15.47 -3.12
C ALA A 227 -17.84 14.25 -2.70
N PHE A 228 -17.32 13.37 -1.84
CA PHE A 228 -18.08 12.23 -1.31
C PHE A 228 -19.20 12.67 -0.37
N ASP A 229 -18.94 13.65 0.48
CA ASP A 229 -19.89 14.09 1.49
C ASP A 229 -21.00 14.98 0.93
N TRP A 230 -20.70 15.83 -0.07
CA TRP A 230 -21.57 16.95 -0.45
C TRP A 230 -21.90 17.07 -1.94
N LEU A 231 -21.04 16.60 -2.85
CA LEU A 231 -21.22 16.85 -4.29
C LEU A 231 -21.74 15.65 -5.07
N GLY A 232 -21.13 14.47 -4.90
CA GLY A 232 -21.33 13.31 -5.76
C GLY A 232 -20.69 13.44 -7.15
N PHE A 233 -20.67 12.34 -7.90
CA PHE A 233 -20.08 12.27 -9.25
C PHE A 233 -21.11 11.89 -10.30
N GLY A 234 -21.02 12.50 -11.49
CA GLY A 234 -21.90 12.21 -12.62
C GLY A 234 -23.05 13.20 -12.72
N ALA A 235 -24.25 12.71 -13.05
CA ALA A 235 -25.43 13.53 -13.27
C ALA A 235 -26.49 13.31 -12.17
N LYS A 236 -27.43 14.26 -12.04
CA LYS A 236 -28.51 14.25 -11.04
C LYS A 236 -28.03 14.23 -9.58
N THR A 237 -26.86 14.79 -9.32
CA THR A 237 -26.27 14.84 -7.99
C THR A 237 -27.14 15.60 -6.97
N ALA A 238 -27.83 16.66 -7.41
CA ALA A 238 -28.75 17.42 -6.55
C ALA A 238 -29.92 16.61 -5.97
N VAL A 239 -30.28 15.47 -6.59
CA VAL A 239 -31.30 14.53 -6.09
C VAL A 239 -30.68 13.24 -5.53
N GLY A 240 -29.38 13.26 -5.23
CA GLY A 240 -28.66 12.19 -4.53
C GLY A 240 -28.01 11.13 -5.41
N TYR A 241 -28.08 11.24 -6.74
CA TYR A 241 -27.39 10.30 -7.63
C TYR A 241 -25.87 10.51 -7.57
N GLY A 242 -25.12 9.44 -7.78
CA GLY A 242 -23.66 9.53 -7.85
C GLY A 242 -22.97 9.78 -6.51
N ALA A 243 -23.69 9.73 -5.39
CA ALA A 243 -23.10 9.70 -4.06
C ALA A 243 -22.19 8.47 -3.91
N MET A 244 -21.01 8.69 -3.31
CA MET A 244 -19.97 7.67 -3.11
C MET A 244 -19.32 7.85 -1.75
N SER A 245 -18.66 6.80 -1.28
CA SER A 245 -17.76 6.86 -0.11
C SER A 245 -16.47 6.09 -0.39
N GLU A 246 -15.38 6.41 0.31
CA GLU A 246 -14.15 5.61 0.24
C GLU A 246 -14.47 4.13 0.55
N ASP A 247 -13.85 3.21 -0.19
CA ASP A 247 -14.07 1.77 -0.01
C ASP A 247 -13.60 1.33 1.38
N PRO A 248 -14.49 0.86 2.29
CA PRO A 248 -14.11 0.53 3.66
C PRO A 248 -13.00 -0.53 3.75
N ALA A 249 -12.93 -1.46 2.78
CA ALA A 249 -11.89 -2.48 2.75
C ALA A 249 -10.51 -1.88 2.46
N GLU A 250 -10.46 -0.83 1.65
CA GLU A 250 -9.23 -0.13 1.26
C GLU A 250 -8.75 0.78 2.40
N VAL A 251 -9.69 1.46 3.08
CA VAL A 251 -9.41 2.21 4.31
C VAL A 251 -8.79 1.32 5.37
N GLU A 252 -9.39 0.15 5.61
CA GLU A 252 -8.91 -0.81 6.61
C GLU A 252 -7.54 -1.38 6.21
N ARG A 253 -7.31 -1.66 4.92
CA ARG A 253 -5.99 -2.10 4.43
C ARG A 253 -4.91 -1.04 4.65
N ARG A 254 -5.21 0.24 4.37
CA ARG A 254 -4.31 1.37 4.60
C ARG A 254 -3.94 1.49 6.08
N LYS A 255 -4.93 1.44 6.97
CA LYS A 255 -4.72 1.48 8.43
C LYS A 255 -3.82 0.33 8.91
N ARG A 256 -4.05 -0.89 8.43
CA ARG A 256 -3.21 -2.06 8.77
C ARG A 256 -1.78 -1.92 8.27
N ALA A 257 -1.60 -1.44 7.03
CA ALA A 257 -0.27 -1.22 6.46
C ALA A 257 0.52 -0.15 7.22
N GLU A 258 -0.13 0.96 7.58
CA GLU A 258 0.48 2.03 8.38
C GLU A 258 0.86 1.54 9.78
N ALA A 259 -0.02 0.79 10.45
CA ALA A 259 0.26 0.18 11.74
C ALA A 259 1.43 -0.81 11.67
N ALA A 260 1.52 -1.60 10.60
CA ALA A 260 2.65 -2.50 10.36
C ALA A 260 3.96 -1.73 10.14
N ARG A 261 3.93 -0.64 9.36
CA ARG A 261 5.10 0.23 9.13
C ARG A 261 5.60 0.86 10.43
N LYS A 262 4.71 1.47 11.22
CA LYS A 262 5.05 2.05 12.53
C LYS A 262 5.67 1.01 13.47
N ARG A 263 5.13 -0.22 13.52
CA ARG A 263 5.70 -1.32 14.31
C ARG A 263 7.08 -1.74 13.82
N ALA A 264 7.30 -1.79 12.50
CA ALA A 264 8.59 -2.13 11.92
C ALA A 264 9.64 -1.05 12.20
N GLU A 265 9.29 0.24 12.04
CA GLU A 265 10.14 1.38 12.39
C GLU A 265 10.50 1.38 13.87
N GLU A 266 9.52 1.13 14.76
CA GLU A 266 9.78 1.05 16.20
C GLU A 266 10.69 -0.12 16.55
N LYS A 267 10.48 -1.30 15.95
CA LYS A 267 11.34 -2.46 16.15
C LYS A 267 12.78 -2.20 15.67
N ALA A 268 12.92 -1.59 14.49
CA ALA A 268 14.24 -1.21 13.96
C ALA A 268 14.94 -0.19 14.85
N ARG A 269 14.20 0.80 15.38
CA ARG A 269 14.75 1.78 16.34
C ARG A 269 15.22 1.11 17.63
N ARG A 270 14.43 0.18 18.19
CA ARG A 270 14.81 -0.58 19.40
C ARG A 270 16.05 -1.43 19.15
N GLN A 271 16.11 -2.15 18.03
CA GLN A 271 17.28 -2.94 17.65
C GLN A 271 18.54 -2.08 17.47
N ALA A 272 18.43 -0.94 16.79
CA ALA A 272 19.55 -0.01 16.64
C ALA A 272 20.03 0.57 17.97
N GLU A 273 19.11 0.85 18.90
CA GLU A 273 19.46 1.31 20.25
C GLU A 273 20.16 0.22 21.07
N GLU A 274 19.68 -1.03 21.00
CA GLU A 274 20.30 -2.20 21.63
C GLU A 274 21.70 -2.46 21.07
N GLU A 275 21.87 -2.42 19.75
CA GLU A 275 23.16 -2.55 19.08
C GLU A 275 24.13 -1.43 19.47
N ARG A 276 23.65 -0.18 19.58
CA ARG A 276 24.49 0.95 20.03
C ARG A 276 24.95 0.73 21.46
N LYS A 277 24.05 0.37 22.38
CA LYS A 277 24.39 0.07 23.78
C LYS A 277 25.38 -1.09 23.88
N ALA A 278 25.22 -2.13 23.08
CA ALA A 278 26.15 -3.25 23.02
C ALA A 278 27.54 -2.81 22.55
N ARG A 279 27.63 -1.99 21.49
CA ARG A 279 28.90 -1.44 20.99
C ARG A 279 29.58 -0.52 22.02
N GLU A 280 28.81 0.34 22.69
CA GLU A 280 29.34 1.21 23.74
C GLU A 280 29.86 0.40 24.94
N ALA A 281 29.14 -0.66 25.35
CA ALA A 281 29.58 -1.56 26.41
C ALA A 281 30.85 -2.32 26.02
N GLU A 282 30.93 -2.83 24.78
CA GLU A 282 32.11 -3.51 24.26
C GLU A 282 33.32 -2.56 24.16
N ALA A 283 33.13 -1.34 23.65
CA ALA A 283 34.19 -0.34 23.57
C ALA A 283 34.70 0.07 24.97
N ARG A 284 33.80 0.25 25.95
CA ARG A 284 34.16 0.51 27.34
C ARG A 284 34.99 -0.63 27.92
N ARG A 285 34.59 -1.88 27.69
CA ARG A 285 35.32 -3.07 28.13
C ARG A 285 36.70 -3.16 27.48
N GLN A 286 36.80 -2.90 26.18
CA GLN A 286 38.10 -2.88 25.48
C GLN A 286 39.03 -1.79 26.02
N ALA A 287 38.50 -0.60 26.31
CA ALA A 287 39.27 0.48 26.92
C ALA A 287 39.75 0.12 28.34
N GLU A 288 38.89 -0.52 29.14
CA GLU A 288 39.24 -1.01 30.48
C GLU A 288 40.36 -2.06 30.41
N LEU A 289 40.24 -3.05 29.53
CA LEU A 289 41.28 -4.06 29.29
C LEU A 289 42.59 -3.43 28.78
N ALA A 290 42.53 -2.38 27.96
CA ALA A 290 43.71 -1.69 27.45
C ALA A 290 44.42 -0.82 28.51
N ALA A 291 43.69 -0.31 29.49
CA ALA A 291 44.23 0.47 30.60
C ALA A 291 44.86 -0.39 31.71
N MET A 292 44.53 -1.69 31.76
CA MET A 292 45.15 -2.63 32.69
C MET A 292 46.64 -2.86 32.38
N PRO A 293 47.50 -3.00 33.40
CA PRO A 293 48.86 -3.51 33.23
C PRO A 293 48.90 -4.82 32.43
N ALA A 294 49.95 -5.01 31.62
CA ALA A 294 50.05 -6.13 30.68
C ALA A 294 49.83 -7.51 31.33
N HIS A 295 50.30 -7.70 32.57
CA HIS A 295 50.10 -8.93 33.32
C HIS A 295 48.64 -9.15 33.76
N GLN A 296 47.96 -8.09 34.24
CA GLN A 296 46.54 -8.15 34.63
C GLN A 296 45.64 -8.37 33.42
N ARG A 297 45.90 -7.68 32.30
CA ARG A 297 45.17 -7.88 31.04
C ARG A 297 45.27 -9.31 30.54
N ALA A 298 46.48 -9.89 30.55
CA ALA A 298 46.70 -11.26 30.10
C ALA A 298 46.03 -12.29 31.02
N LEU A 299 46.00 -12.04 32.33
CA LEU A 299 45.29 -12.87 33.31
C LEU A 299 43.76 -12.80 33.11
N GLU A 300 43.19 -11.61 32.91
CA GLU A 300 41.74 -11.45 32.67
C GLU A 300 41.29 -12.10 31.35
N LEU A 301 42.04 -11.92 30.26
CA LEU A 301 41.74 -12.61 28.99
C LEU A 301 41.81 -14.13 29.11
N ALA A 302 42.76 -14.65 29.89
CA ALA A 302 42.88 -16.08 30.14
C ALA A 302 41.73 -16.61 31.01
N LYS A 303 41.24 -15.82 31.99
CA LYS A 303 40.04 -16.15 32.78
C LYS A 303 38.80 -16.25 31.90
N GLU A 304 38.56 -15.27 31.05
CA GLU A 304 37.39 -15.23 30.17
C GLU A 304 37.39 -16.40 29.16
N GLU A 305 38.54 -16.67 28.53
CA GLU A 305 38.65 -17.79 27.60
C GLU A 305 38.50 -19.14 28.31
N LEU A 306 39.02 -19.26 29.55
CA LEU A 306 38.77 -20.43 30.37
C LEU A 306 37.28 -20.61 30.66
N GLU A 307 36.57 -19.56 31.08
CA GLU A 307 35.13 -19.60 31.35
C GLU A 307 34.31 -20.01 30.12
N ARG A 308 34.68 -19.50 28.94
CA ARG A 308 34.07 -19.89 27.66
C ARG A 308 34.27 -21.38 27.36
N LEU A 309 35.41 -21.95 27.71
CA LEU A 309 35.75 -23.34 27.46
C LEU A 309 35.10 -24.32 28.46
N ILE A 310 34.75 -23.86 29.69
CA ILE A 310 34.19 -24.72 30.76
C ILE A 310 32.98 -25.55 30.30
N PRO A 311 31.95 -25.01 29.62
CA PRO A 311 30.79 -25.80 29.17
C PRO A 311 31.18 -26.94 28.21
N CYS A 312 32.07 -26.67 27.25
CA CYS A 312 32.54 -27.66 26.26
C CYS A 312 33.38 -28.78 26.92
N MET A 313 34.20 -28.41 27.92
CA MET A 313 35.01 -29.36 28.67
C MET A 313 34.18 -30.29 29.55
N ARG A 314 33.05 -29.81 30.11
CA ARG A 314 32.12 -30.63 30.89
C ARG A 314 31.40 -31.68 30.03
N SER A 315 31.23 -31.44 28.74
CA SER A 315 30.65 -32.38 27.77
C SER A 315 31.67 -33.34 27.12
N GLY A 316 32.94 -33.34 27.57
CA GLY A 316 33.97 -34.24 27.03
C GLY A 316 34.63 -33.77 25.73
N GLY A 317 34.61 -32.46 25.44
CA GLY A 317 35.25 -31.85 24.26
C GLY A 317 36.78 -31.83 24.30
N ASP A 318 37.38 -31.32 23.22
CA ASP A 318 38.83 -31.20 23.02
C ASP A 318 39.47 -30.23 24.05
N TYR A 319 40.56 -30.67 24.69
CA TYR A 319 41.34 -29.90 25.67
C TYR A 319 42.50 -29.12 25.02
N GLY A 320 42.66 -29.18 23.70
CA GLY A 320 43.64 -28.44 22.91
C GLY A 320 43.61 -26.91 23.13
N PRO A 321 42.44 -26.25 23.08
CA PRO A 321 42.33 -24.81 23.31
C PRO A 321 42.77 -24.38 24.72
N LEU A 322 42.37 -25.13 25.76
CA LEU A 322 42.80 -24.88 27.14
C LEU A 322 44.33 -24.92 27.27
N ARG A 323 44.97 -25.90 26.61
CA ARG A 323 46.43 -26.03 26.64
C ARG A 323 47.13 -24.85 25.99
N HIS A 324 46.56 -24.31 24.92
CA HIS A 324 47.09 -23.13 24.26
C HIS A 324 47.06 -21.93 25.22
N VAL A 325 45.90 -21.66 25.84
CA VAL A 325 45.71 -20.58 26.81
C VAL A 325 46.67 -20.70 27.99
N VAL A 326 46.75 -21.89 28.62
CA VAL A 326 47.64 -22.12 29.78
C VAL A 326 49.11 -21.97 29.40
N LYS A 327 49.51 -22.51 28.24
CA LYS A 327 50.91 -22.43 27.77
C LYS A 327 51.30 -20.98 27.44
N GLU A 328 50.42 -20.24 26.79
CA GLU A 328 50.64 -18.84 26.43
C GLU A 328 50.73 -17.95 27.67
N LEU A 329 49.82 -18.14 28.63
CA LEU A 329 49.84 -17.40 29.90
C LEU A 329 51.13 -17.66 30.70
N ILE A 330 51.55 -18.93 30.81
CA ILE A 330 52.82 -19.29 31.47
C ILE A 330 54.02 -18.68 30.75
N ALA A 331 54.04 -18.69 29.41
CA ALA A 331 55.13 -18.10 28.64
C ALA A 331 55.23 -16.58 28.83
N ASN A 332 54.10 -15.88 28.82
CA ASN A 332 54.06 -14.44 29.06
C ASN A 332 54.47 -14.10 30.50
N ALA A 333 54.04 -14.90 31.48
CA ALA A 333 54.32 -14.67 32.88
C ALA A 333 55.80 -14.76 33.25
N GLN A 334 56.63 -15.47 32.48
CA GLN A 334 58.09 -15.53 32.72
C GLN A 334 58.77 -14.15 32.63
N GLY A 335 58.19 -13.19 31.90
CA GLY A 335 58.70 -11.83 31.78
C GLY A 335 58.11 -10.83 32.78
N TRP A 336 57.26 -11.28 33.73
CA TRP A 336 56.58 -10.41 34.69
C TRP A 336 57.27 -10.39 36.06
N ASP A 337 56.88 -9.44 36.91
CA ASP A 337 57.42 -9.35 38.27
C ASP A 337 57.02 -10.55 39.16
N ALA A 338 57.67 -10.68 40.32
CA ALA A 338 57.46 -11.81 41.23
C ALA A 338 56.03 -11.87 41.80
N THR A 339 55.34 -10.74 41.93
CA THR A 339 53.97 -10.67 42.47
C THR A 339 52.98 -11.18 41.42
N ALA A 340 53.09 -10.69 40.18
CA ALA A 340 52.27 -11.10 39.04
C ALA A 340 52.45 -12.58 38.70
N ARG A 341 53.69 -13.10 38.78
CA ARG A 341 53.96 -14.53 38.58
C ARG A 341 53.28 -15.41 39.61
N ARG A 342 53.32 -15.04 40.90
CA ARG A 342 52.63 -15.76 41.96
C ARG A 342 51.11 -15.75 41.76
N GLU A 343 50.55 -14.59 41.40
CA GLU A 343 49.11 -14.44 41.14
C GLU A 343 48.61 -15.38 40.02
N VAL A 344 49.34 -15.45 38.91
CA VAL A 344 49.03 -16.35 37.79
C VAL A 344 49.13 -17.82 38.20
N ALA A 345 50.19 -18.17 38.93
CA ALA A 345 50.41 -19.55 39.36
C ALA A 345 49.31 -20.02 40.32
N ASP A 346 48.91 -19.16 41.26
CA ASP A 346 47.82 -19.42 42.22
C ASP A 346 46.48 -19.54 41.51
N TRP A 347 46.19 -18.63 40.57
CA TRP A 347 44.96 -18.68 39.78
C TRP A 347 44.87 -19.93 38.91
N LEU A 348 45.95 -20.31 38.21
CA LEU A 348 46.00 -21.54 37.40
C LEU A 348 45.80 -22.78 38.26
N GLU A 349 46.45 -22.86 39.43
CA GLU A 349 46.30 -23.99 40.34
C GLU A 349 44.85 -24.10 40.86
N GLN A 350 44.23 -23.00 41.27
CA GLN A 350 42.85 -22.97 41.74
C GLN A 350 41.85 -23.34 40.63
N SER A 351 41.99 -22.72 39.46
CA SER A 351 41.07 -22.90 38.34
C SER A 351 41.10 -24.33 37.78
N LEU A 352 42.28 -24.94 37.72
CA LEU A 352 42.45 -26.31 37.26
C LEU A 352 42.03 -27.34 38.31
N THR A 353 42.10 -27.01 39.60
CA THR A 353 41.60 -27.87 40.69
C THR A 353 40.06 -27.87 40.76
N ALA A 354 39.42 -26.75 40.41
CA ALA A 354 37.96 -26.61 40.39
C ALA A 354 37.27 -27.41 39.27
N LEU A 355 37.97 -27.75 38.19
CA LEU A 355 37.46 -28.65 37.15
C LEU A 355 37.29 -30.06 37.75
N LYS A 356 36.09 -30.66 37.65
CA LYS A 356 35.73 -31.98 38.26
C LYS A 356 36.69 -33.13 37.94
N ASN A 357 37.49 -32.97 36.88
CA ASN A 357 38.47 -33.92 36.40
C ASN A 357 39.92 -33.50 36.70
N GLY A 358 40.18 -32.35 37.33
CA GLY A 358 41.54 -31.83 37.53
C GLY A 358 42.32 -31.72 36.22
N TRP A 359 43.63 -31.82 36.29
CA TRP A 359 44.57 -31.97 35.16
C TRP A 359 44.34 -33.24 34.29
N ARG A 360 43.14 -33.84 34.25
CA ARG A 360 42.88 -35.04 33.44
C ARG A 360 42.72 -34.70 31.98
N HIS A 361 43.73 -35.09 31.23
CA HIS A 361 43.65 -35.25 29.79
C HIS A 361 42.88 -36.53 29.42
N PRO A 362 41.75 -36.44 28.69
CA PRO A 362 41.00 -37.62 28.26
C PRO A 362 41.86 -38.56 27.39
N ASP A 363 42.70 -38.00 26.49
CA ASP A 363 43.42 -38.78 25.47
C ASP A 363 44.85 -39.22 25.85
N LEU A 364 45.31 -39.02 27.10
CA LEU A 364 46.64 -39.47 27.54
C LEU A 364 46.53 -40.72 28.40
N ASN A 365 47.40 -41.71 28.17
CA ASN A 365 47.52 -42.90 29.01
C ASN A 365 48.01 -42.57 30.43
N ALA A 366 47.76 -43.47 31.40
CA ALA A 366 48.03 -43.21 32.82
C ALA A 366 49.46 -42.76 33.15
N LYS A 367 50.46 -43.26 32.42
CA LYS A 367 51.88 -42.91 32.59
C LYS A 367 52.19 -41.51 32.06
N LYS A 368 51.72 -41.18 30.85
CA LYS A 368 51.90 -39.85 30.24
C LYS A 368 51.10 -38.78 31.00
N ARG A 369 49.97 -39.13 31.62
CA ARG A 369 49.19 -38.24 32.50
C ARG A 369 50.01 -37.80 33.72
N LYS A 370 50.56 -38.74 34.49
CA LYS A 370 51.38 -38.43 35.67
C LYS A 370 52.62 -37.58 35.31
N GLN A 371 53.26 -37.87 34.18
CA GLN A 371 54.39 -37.08 33.69
C GLN A 371 53.99 -35.65 33.29
N TRP A 372 52.82 -35.49 32.68
CA TRP A 372 52.30 -34.18 32.29
C TRP A 372 51.86 -33.36 33.51
N GLU A 373 51.13 -33.95 34.44
CA GLU A 373 50.75 -33.32 35.71
C GLU A 373 51.98 -32.85 36.49
N LYS A 374 53.00 -33.71 36.59
CA LYS A 374 54.27 -33.35 37.21
C LYS A 374 54.93 -32.17 36.50
N LYS A 375 55.06 -32.23 35.17
CA LYS A 375 55.68 -31.16 34.36
C LYS A 375 54.96 -29.81 34.52
N GLN A 376 53.64 -29.81 34.71
CA GLN A 376 52.87 -28.59 34.88
C GLN A 376 52.96 -28.05 36.31
N ARG A 377 52.92 -28.91 37.33
CA ARG A 377 53.20 -28.52 38.72
C ARG A 377 54.61 -27.94 38.87
N ASP A 378 55.61 -28.61 38.31
CA ASP A 378 57.00 -28.14 38.28
C ASP A 378 57.10 -26.77 37.58
N ALA A 379 56.31 -26.54 36.52
CA ALA A 379 56.27 -25.25 35.82
C ALA A 379 55.63 -24.12 36.65
N LEU A 380 54.57 -24.43 37.42
CA LEU A 380 53.91 -23.47 38.33
C LEU A 380 54.78 -23.16 39.55
N GLU A 381 55.44 -24.17 40.14
CA GLU A 381 56.40 -23.97 41.24
C GLU A 381 57.60 -23.13 40.78
N LYS A 382 58.12 -23.39 39.57
CA LYS A 382 59.17 -22.57 38.98
C LYS A 382 58.72 -21.12 38.80
N LEU A 383 57.49 -20.90 38.34
CA LEU A 383 56.92 -19.55 38.20
C LEU A 383 56.81 -18.80 39.54
N ARG A 384 56.57 -19.50 40.67
CA ARG A 384 56.45 -18.91 42.02
C ARG A 384 57.80 -18.52 42.65
N HIS A 385 58.87 -19.22 42.25
CA HIS A 385 60.19 -19.15 42.88
C HIS A 385 61.24 -18.36 42.11
N ASP A 386 61.17 -18.37 40.77
CA ASP A 386 61.93 -17.44 39.93
C ASP A 386 61.40 -16.02 40.11
#